data_AF-A0A0P6XKH7-F1
#
_entry.id   AF-A0A0P6XKH7-F1
#
_cell.length_a   1.000
_cell.length_b   1.000
_cell.length_c   1.000
_cell.angle_alpha   90.00
_cell.angle_beta   90.00
_cell.angle_gamma   90.00
#
_symmetry.space_group_name_H-M   'P 1'
#
loop_
_entity.id
_entity.type
_entity.pdbx_description
1 polymer ?
#
loop_
_entity_poly.entity_id
_entity_poly.type
_entity_poly.pdbx_seq_one_letter_code
_entity_poly.pdbx_strand_id
1 'polypeptide(L)'
;MQRLNHSSLKVVLAALLVIMLACNMPGSASTPAATLNETQVALSIQSTMLAEESAQATANAVVQVLPTQPPAPTTPPEQPTYTPYPTFTPQPAATEPPAPTAADPQPAAAAELTDEQIKEKIRSANVLVFEDMRGNFDRKPIVHDVINRMRFSGGKVVEVGDALGKFKDQLLSTTQWDLIIVAAEDHDAVQGEFWEYMQDHVNNGAAVIIEMWYMNQHYSDIQPMLSQCGVEYHKDWYRDIFSDPLDYSIYWLDPSSPILTEPNSGMSLSNVSYLYWTFDAGDLLRLSTGGDAQLVAGIYPREKSQYGVLATCMEGRMIIQTFCSHDYNPSHVMSLWENYIVYTLTNHFKTTGK
;
A
#
# COMPACT_ATOMS: atom_id res chain seq x y z
N MET A 1 -15.63 20.30 60.21
CA MET A 1 -14.69 19.26 60.68
C MET A 1 -15.45 17.94 60.83
N GLN A 2 -15.49 17.12 59.78
CA GLN A 2 -16.13 15.81 59.80
C GLN A 2 -15.20 14.81 60.51
N ARG A 3 -15.72 14.13 61.53
CA ARG A 3 -15.02 13.05 62.24
C ARG A 3 -14.89 11.88 61.26
N LEU A 4 -13.68 11.63 60.77
CA LEU A 4 -13.38 10.41 60.02
C LEU A 4 -13.70 9.19 60.88
N ASN A 5 -14.53 8.30 60.35
CA ASN A 5 -14.98 7.10 61.03
C ASN A 5 -13.79 6.15 61.22
N HIS A 6 -13.48 5.79 62.48
CA HIS A 6 -12.33 4.95 62.82
C HIS A 6 -12.31 3.59 62.10
N SER A 7 -13.47 3.13 61.62
CA SER A 7 -13.58 1.91 60.81
C SER A 7 -12.91 2.07 59.43
N SER A 8 -13.12 3.20 58.76
CA SER A 8 -12.57 3.47 57.43
C SER A 8 -11.04 3.64 57.47
N LEU A 9 -10.50 4.21 58.55
CA LEU A 9 -9.06 4.36 58.73
C LEU A 9 -8.36 2.99 58.89
N LYS A 10 -9.00 2.03 59.57
CA LYS A 10 -8.44 0.68 59.76
C LYS A 10 -8.39 -0.11 58.45
N VAL A 11 -9.39 0.05 57.58
CA VAL A 11 -9.42 -0.63 56.27
C VAL A 11 -8.32 -0.09 55.36
N VAL A 12 -8.13 1.23 55.33
CA VAL A 12 -7.06 1.85 54.53
C VAL A 12 -5.67 1.44 55.04
N LEU A 13 -5.48 1.37 56.36
CA LEU A 13 -4.19 0.94 56.94
C LEU A 13 -3.89 -0.54 56.63
N ALA A 14 -4.91 -1.41 56.66
CA ALA A 14 -4.74 -2.82 56.34
C ALA A 14 -4.39 -3.04 54.86
N ALA A 15 -5.03 -2.29 53.94
CA ALA A 15 -4.71 -2.36 52.52
C ALA A 15 -3.27 -1.90 52.21
N LEU A 16 -2.80 -0.83 52.87
CA LEU A 16 -1.44 -0.33 52.72
C LEU A 16 -0.38 -1.32 53.25
N LEU A 17 -0.69 -2.07 54.31
CA LEU A 17 0.21 -3.08 54.86
C LEU A 17 0.40 -4.27 53.90
N VAL A 18 -0.68 -4.69 53.21
CA VAL A 18 -0.63 -5.80 52.25
C VAL A 18 0.20 -5.45 51.01
N ILE A 19 0.10 -4.20 50.53
CA ILE A 19 0.88 -3.72 49.38
C ILE A 19 2.38 -3.67 49.72
N MET A 20 2.74 -3.29 50.94
CA MET A 20 4.15 -3.26 51.36
C MET A 20 4.76 -4.65 51.57
N LEU A 21 3.94 -5.67 51.89
CA LEU A 21 4.40 -7.06 52.04
C LEU A 21 4.60 -7.77 50.69
N ALA A 22 3.97 -7.31 49.61
CA ALA A 22 4.11 -7.91 48.28
C ALA A 22 5.45 -7.59 47.57
N CYS A 23 6.20 -6.57 48.04
CA CYS A 23 7.43 -6.12 47.38
C CYS A 23 8.73 -6.71 47.97
N ASN A 24 8.67 -7.60 48.98
CA ASN A 24 9.85 -8.16 49.65
C ASN A 24 9.87 -9.70 49.62
N MET A 25 9.71 -10.30 48.44
CA MET A 25 9.94 -11.74 48.26
C MET A 25 11.36 -11.96 47.68
N PRO A 26 12.33 -12.50 48.45
CA PRO A 26 13.67 -12.80 47.93
C PRO A 26 13.74 -14.26 47.45
N GLY A 27 14.07 -14.47 46.18
CA GLY A 27 14.47 -15.79 45.68
C GLY A 27 14.51 -15.96 44.16
N SER A 28 15.73 -15.84 43.60
CA SER A 28 16.29 -16.56 42.41
C SER A 28 15.66 -16.27 41.03
N ALA A 29 16.37 -16.01 39.92
CA ALA A 29 17.78 -16.16 39.56
C ALA A 29 18.15 -15.37 38.28
N SER A 30 19.46 -15.12 38.13
CA SER A 30 20.25 -14.94 36.89
C SER A 30 19.90 -13.85 35.88
N THR A 31 20.76 -12.85 35.81
CA THR A 31 21.04 -12.00 34.62
C THR A 31 21.62 -12.85 33.47
N PRO A 32 21.46 -12.42 32.21
CA PRO A 32 22.60 -11.78 31.55
C PRO A 32 22.20 -10.55 30.72
N ALA A 33 22.52 -9.36 31.22
CA ALA A 33 22.35 -8.09 30.52
C ALA A 33 23.60 -7.71 29.68
N ALA A 34 24.57 -8.62 29.54
CA ALA A 34 25.83 -8.35 28.86
C ALA A 34 25.80 -8.68 27.35
N THR A 35 24.89 -9.52 26.86
CA THR A 35 24.86 -9.96 25.45
C THR A 35 24.01 -9.06 24.53
N LEU A 36 23.07 -8.30 25.09
CA LEU A 36 22.21 -7.39 24.31
C LEU A 36 22.97 -6.15 23.83
N ASN A 37 23.88 -5.60 24.66
CA ASN A 37 24.70 -4.47 24.24
C ASN A 37 25.72 -4.84 23.16
N GLU A 38 26.33 -6.02 23.23
CA GLU A 38 27.26 -6.46 22.17
C GLU A 38 26.54 -6.72 20.85
N THR A 39 25.31 -7.26 20.90
CA THR A 39 24.47 -7.46 19.70
C THR A 39 24.02 -6.13 19.10
N GLN A 40 23.65 -5.15 19.94
CA GLN A 40 23.24 -3.82 19.48
C GLN A 40 24.41 -3.02 18.89
N VAL A 41 25.62 -3.19 19.43
CA VAL A 41 26.84 -2.60 18.86
C VAL A 41 27.26 -3.29 17.56
N ALA A 42 27.08 -4.62 17.45
CA ALA A 42 27.33 -5.33 16.20
C ALA A 42 26.36 -4.90 15.08
N LEU A 43 25.08 -4.71 15.41
CA LEU A 43 24.06 -4.22 14.47
C LEU A 43 24.34 -2.78 14.01
N SER A 44 24.79 -1.89 14.90
CA SER A 44 25.11 -0.50 14.52
C SER A 44 26.39 -0.37 13.69
N ILE A 45 27.38 -1.24 13.91
CA ILE A 45 28.57 -1.30 13.04
C ILE A 45 28.20 -1.86 11.67
N GLN A 46 27.34 -2.88 11.60
CA GLN A 46 26.88 -3.46 10.34
C GLN A 46 26.04 -2.46 9.51
N SER A 47 25.15 -1.71 10.15
CA SER A 47 24.37 -0.67 9.46
C SER A 47 25.24 0.48 8.95
N THR A 48 26.29 0.85 9.71
CA THR A 48 27.25 1.88 9.29
C THR A 48 28.08 1.42 8.08
N MET A 49 28.52 0.15 8.06
CA MET A 49 29.26 -0.40 6.90
C MET A 49 28.39 -0.44 5.64
N LEU A 50 27.10 -0.81 5.75
CA LEU A 50 26.18 -0.81 4.61
C LEU A 50 25.89 0.61 4.09
N ALA A 51 25.79 1.58 5.00
CA ALA A 51 25.63 2.99 4.64
C ALA A 51 26.86 3.53 3.89
N GLU A 52 28.07 3.13 4.29
CA GLU A 52 29.31 3.56 3.62
C GLU A 52 29.47 2.92 2.23
N GLU A 53 29.08 1.65 2.07
CA GLU A 53 29.09 0.95 0.78
C GLU A 53 28.07 1.57 -0.21
N SER A 54 26.88 1.95 0.27
CA SER A 54 25.87 2.65 -0.57
C SER A 54 26.33 4.05 -0.98
N ALA A 55 27.03 4.77 -0.09
CA ALA A 55 27.61 6.08 -0.40
C ALA A 55 28.73 5.98 -1.45
N GLN A 56 29.56 4.93 -1.40
CA GLN A 56 30.59 4.67 -2.41
C GLN A 56 30.02 4.21 -3.76
N ALA A 57 28.95 3.41 -3.76
CA ALA A 57 28.24 3.02 -4.98
C ALA A 57 27.62 4.24 -5.68
N THR A 58 27.12 5.21 -4.91
CA THR A 58 26.53 6.45 -5.44
C THR A 58 27.62 7.41 -5.96
N ALA A 59 28.80 7.45 -5.35
CA ALA A 59 29.92 8.26 -5.83
C ALA A 59 30.48 7.77 -7.19
N ASN A 60 30.45 6.46 -7.46
CA ASN A 60 30.89 5.89 -8.73
C ASN A 60 29.87 6.09 -9.88
N ALA A 61 28.61 6.38 -9.59
CA ALA A 61 27.58 6.63 -10.59
C ALA A 61 27.55 8.06 -11.15
N VAL A 62 28.23 9.03 -10.50
CA VAL A 62 28.16 10.47 -10.86
C VAL A 62 29.34 10.94 -11.74
N VAL A 63 30.34 10.09 -12.03
CA VAL A 63 31.52 10.49 -12.83
C VAL A 63 31.28 10.41 -14.35
N GLN A 64 30.13 9.93 -14.82
CA GLN A 64 29.93 9.62 -16.24
C GLN A 64 28.83 10.42 -16.95
N VAL A 65 28.71 11.74 -16.71
CA VAL A 65 28.09 12.64 -17.71
C VAL A 65 28.73 14.03 -17.65
N LEU A 66 29.78 14.25 -18.46
CA LEU A 66 30.28 15.59 -18.80
C LEU A 66 29.91 15.88 -20.27
N PRO A 67 29.23 17.01 -20.58
CA PRO A 67 28.86 17.31 -21.96
C PRO A 67 30.06 17.89 -22.73
N THR A 68 30.57 17.14 -23.72
CA THR A 68 31.49 17.66 -24.74
C THR A 68 30.72 18.30 -25.89
N GLN A 69 31.05 19.56 -26.15
CA GLN A 69 30.57 20.46 -27.20
C GLN A 69 30.94 19.97 -28.63
N PRO A 70 30.06 20.12 -29.64
CA PRO A 70 30.38 19.76 -31.03
C PRO A 70 31.17 20.86 -31.78
N PRO A 71 32.10 20.50 -32.68
CA PRO A 71 32.90 21.47 -33.44
C PRO A 71 32.16 22.03 -34.65
N ALA A 72 32.49 23.28 -34.99
CA ALA A 72 31.98 24.02 -36.14
C ALA A 72 32.57 23.53 -37.49
N PRO A 73 31.79 23.50 -38.59
CA PRO A 73 32.33 23.26 -39.92
C PRO A 73 32.77 24.57 -40.61
N THR A 74 33.97 24.55 -41.17
CA THR A 74 34.52 25.59 -42.06
C THR A 74 34.94 24.95 -43.37
N THR A 75 34.32 25.33 -44.51
CA THR A 75 34.95 25.42 -45.86
C THR A 75 34.00 26.07 -46.90
N PRO A 76 34.53 26.69 -47.98
CA PRO A 76 34.00 27.89 -48.67
C PRO A 76 33.19 27.63 -49.97
N PRO A 77 32.70 28.67 -50.69
CA PRO A 77 31.58 28.58 -51.64
C PRO A 77 31.99 28.34 -53.09
N GLU A 78 31.13 27.66 -53.86
CA GLU A 78 31.16 27.67 -55.33
C GLU A 78 29.84 28.18 -55.92
N GLN A 79 29.99 28.96 -56.99
CA GLN A 79 29.02 29.77 -57.71
C GLN A 79 28.20 28.99 -58.77
N PRO A 80 27.13 29.58 -59.35
CA PRO A 80 26.13 28.85 -60.12
C PRO A 80 26.52 28.68 -61.60
N THR A 81 26.10 27.59 -62.25
CA THR A 81 26.09 27.49 -63.72
C THR A 81 24.86 26.73 -64.22
N TYR A 82 24.32 27.24 -65.31
CA TYR A 82 23.04 26.95 -65.95
C TYR A 82 22.93 25.58 -66.65
N THR A 83 21.68 25.17 -66.82
CA THR A 83 21.05 23.99 -67.48
C THR A 83 21.58 23.58 -68.86
N PRO A 84 21.36 22.31 -69.25
CA PRO A 84 20.39 22.09 -70.34
C PRO A 84 19.34 20.97 -70.08
N TYR A 85 18.29 21.03 -70.92
CA TYR A 85 17.05 20.21 -70.99
C TYR A 85 17.27 18.69 -71.24
N PRO A 86 16.21 17.86 -71.14
CA PRO A 86 16.28 16.45 -70.77
C PRO A 86 16.63 15.54 -71.95
N THR A 87 17.41 14.50 -71.66
CA THR A 87 17.58 13.36 -72.56
C THR A 87 16.59 12.27 -72.15
N PHE A 88 15.65 11.96 -73.04
CA PHE A 88 14.78 10.80 -72.92
C PHE A 88 15.63 9.52 -72.91
N THR A 89 15.55 8.75 -71.82
CA THR A 89 16.09 7.40 -71.74
C THR A 89 14.92 6.42 -71.69
N PRO A 90 14.90 5.35 -72.53
CA PRO A 90 13.75 4.48 -72.68
C PRO A 90 13.46 3.66 -71.40
N GLN A 91 12.17 3.46 -71.14
CA GLN A 91 11.64 2.70 -70.00
C GLN A 91 12.11 1.24 -70.05
N PRO A 92 12.73 0.71 -68.98
CA PRO A 92 12.99 -0.72 -68.86
C PRO A 92 11.68 -1.50 -68.75
N ALA A 93 11.65 -2.67 -69.39
CA ALA A 93 10.53 -3.59 -69.37
C ALA A 93 10.14 -3.97 -67.93
N ALA A 94 8.83 -3.99 -67.66
CA ALA A 94 8.26 -4.39 -66.39
C ALA A 94 8.74 -5.81 -66.03
N THR A 95 9.47 -5.91 -64.93
CA THR A 95 9.71 -7.19 -64.27
C THR A 95 8.55 -7.39 -63.28
N GLU A 96 7.86 -8.52 -63.40
CA GLU A 96 6.79 -8.92 -62.48
C GLU A 96 7.28 -8.86 -61.02
N PRO A 97 6.52 -8.25 -60.09
CA PRO A 97 6.82 -8.34 -58.68
C PRO A 97 6.79 -9.81 -58.25
N PRO A 98 7.73 -10.28 -57.42
CA PRO A 98 7.62 -11.61 -56.81
C PRO A 98 6.32 -11.68 -56.01
N ALA A 99 5.65 -12.83 -56.12
CA ALA A 99 4.42 -13.13 -55.38
C ALA A 99 4.59 -12.82 -53.88
N PRO A 100 3.57 -12.27 -53.21
CA PRO A 100 3.67 -11.93 -51.79
C PRO A 100 4.00 -13.20 -51.00
N THR A 101 5.15 -13.17 -50.33
CA THR A 101 5.47 -14.12 -49.27
C THR A 101 4.33 -14.07 -48.26
N ALA A 102 3.71 -15.22 -48.00
CA ALA A 102 2.69 -15.35 -46.97
C ALA A 102 3.25 -14.76 -45.68
N ALA A 103 2.57 -13.74 -45.14
CA ALA A 103 2.89 -13.22 -43.83
C ALA A 103 2.83 -14.38 -42.82
N ASP A 104 3.90 -14.53 -42.04
CA ASP A 104 3.87 -15.39 -40.87
C ASP A 104 2.61 -15.06 -40.04
N PRO A 105 1.89 -16.06 -39.49
CA PRO A 105 0.73 -15.80 -38.66
C PRO A 105 1.16 -14.90 -37.49
N GLN A 106 0.63 -13.68 -37.48
CA GLN A 106 0.70 -12.77 -36.35
C GLN A 106 0.38 -13.56 -35.07
N PRO A 107 1.18 -13.46 -34.00
CA PRO A 107 0.84 -14.07 -32.73
C PRO A 107 -0.59 -13.65 -32.39
N ALA A 108 -1.47 -14.64 -32.18
CA ALA A 108 -2.83 -14.38 -31.76
C ALA A 108 -2.76 -13.46 -30.54
N ALA A 109 -3.40 -12.28 -30.62
CA ALA A 109 -3.60 -11.44 -29.45
C ALA A 109 -4.16 -12.34 -28.34
N ALA A 110 -3.51 -12.35 -27.18
CA ALA A 110 -3.98 -13.13 -26.04
C ALA A 110 -5.46 -12.78 -25.84
N ALA A 111 -6.32 -13.80 -25.82
CA ALA A 111 -7.75 -13.57 -25.63
C ALA A 111 -7.95 -12.89 -24.27
N GLU A 112 -8.57 -11.71 -24.27
CA GLU A 112 -8.95 -11.02 -23.03
C GLU A 112 -9.90 -11.92 -22.21
N LEU A 113 -9.68 -11.96 -20.90
CA LEU A 113 -10.53 -12.73 -20.00
C LEU A 113 -11.96 -12.15 -20.00
N THR A 114 -12.97 -13.01 -20.10
CA THR A 114 -14.36 -12.59 -19.94
C THR A 114 -14.69 -12.29 -18.48
N ASP A 115 -15.75 -11.52 -18.23
CA ASP A 115 -16.19 -11.19 -16.87
C ASP A 115 -16.50 -12.44 -16.02
N GLU A 116 -17.06 -13.48 -16.63
CA GLU A 116 -17.29 -14.77 -15.96
C GLU A 116 -15.98 -15.46 -15.56
N GLN A 117 -14.96 -15.41 -16.43
CA GLN A 117 -13.65 -15.97 -16.12
C GLN A 117 -12.96 -15.19 -15.00
N ILE A 118 -13.07 -13.86 -15.00
CA ILE A 118 -12.56 -13.01 -13.93
C ILE A 118 -13.26 -13.34 -12.61
N LYS A 119 -14.59 -13.47 -12.60
CA LYS A 119 -15.34 -13.84 -11.39
C LYS A 119 -14.91 -15.19 -10.82
N GLU A 120 -14.65 -16.18 -11.68
CA GLU A 120 -14.17 -17.49 -11.22
C GLU A 120 -12.74 -17.43 -10.68
N LYS A 121 -11.88 -16.62 -11.31
CA LYS A 121 -10.52 -16.36 -10.81
C LYS A 121 -10.52 -15.64 -9.47
N ILE A 122 -11.40 -14.64 -9.28
CA ILE A 122 -11.60 -13.99 -7.99
C ILE A 122 -12.00 -15.02 -6.94
N ARG A 123 -12.98 -15.89 -7.21
CA ARG A 123 -13.38 -16.93 -6.25
C ARG A 123 -12.24 -17.87 -5.90
N SER A 124 -11.39 -18.21 -6.86
CA SER A 124 -10.28 -19.15 -6.69
C SER A 124 -8.93 -18.51 -6.34
N ALA A 125 -8.92 -17.22 -5.99
CA ALA A 125 -7.71 -16.47 -5.66
C ALA A 125 -7.02 -17.00 -4.38
N ASN A 126 -5.69 -16.96 -4.37
CA ASN A 126 -4.90 -17.11 -3.15
C ASN A 126 -4.86 -15.77 -2.41
N VAL A 127 -5.40 -15.73 -1.20
CA VAL A 127 -5.53 -14.50 -0.40
C VAL A 127 -4.81 -14.65 0.94
N LEU A 128 -3.93 -13.70 1.25
CA LEU A 128 -3.29 -13.56 2.56
C LEU A 128 -3.87 -12.34 3.27
N VAL A 129 -4.30 -12.49 4.51
CA VAL A 129 -4.94 -11.42 5.29
C VAL A 129 -4.28 -11.28 6.65
N PHE A 130 -3.75 -10.08 6.90
CA PHE A 130 -3.39 -9.58 8.22
C PHE A 130 -4.46 -8.58 8.67
N GLU A 131 -4.99 -8.76 9.87
CA GLU A 131 -5.96 -7.87 10.50
C GLU A 131 -5.69 -7.83 12.00
N ASP A 132 -5.08 -6.76 12.49
CA ASP A 132 -4.69 -6.63 13.89
C ASP A 132 -5.89 -6.53 14.85
N MET A 133 -7.01 -6.01 14.37
CA MET A 133 -8.29 -5.99 15.10
C MET A 133 -8.80 -7.40 15.46
N ARG A 134 -8.21 -8.47 14.93
CA ARG A 134 -8.47 -9.85 15.40
C ARG A 134 -8.02 -10.10 16.84
N GLY A 135 -7.02 -9.36 17.33
CA GLY A 135 -6.56 -9.41 18.72
C GLY A 135 -7.34 -8.49 19.65
N ASN A 136 -8.15 -7.57 19.10
CA ASN A 136 -8.91 -6.59 19.86
C ASN A 136 -10.27 -7.17 20.33
N PHE A 137 -10.51 -7.17 21.64
CA PHE A 137 -11.74 -7.74 22.22
C PHE A 137 -12.93 -6.76 22.26
N ASP A 138 -12.70 -5.47 22.03
CA ASP A 138 -13.73 -4.43 22.09
C ASP A 138 -14.41 -4.20 20.73
N ARG A 139 -13.81 -4.71 19.66
CA ARG A 139 -14.24 -4.50 18.27
C ARG A 139 -14.28 -5.81 17.50
N LYS A 140 -14.96 -5.80 16.36
CA LYS A 140 -15.11 -6.97 15.50
C LYS A 140 -14.15 -6.84 14.33
N PRO A 141 -13.49 -7.93 13.92
CA PRO A 141 -12.66 -7.93 12.73
C PRO A 141 -13.53 -7.78 11.47
N ILE A 142 -13.53 -6.58 10.88
CA ILE A 142 -14.32 -6.21 9.69
C ILE A 142 -13.86 -7.01 8.47
N VAL A 143 -12.54 -7.12 8.26
CA VAL A 143 -11.99 -7.80 7.08
C VAL A 143 -12.27 -9.30 7.15
N HIS A 144 -12.12 -9.92 8.32
CA HIS A 144 -12.53 -11.32 8.54
C HIS A 144 -13.99 -11.57 8.12
N ASP A 145 -14.91 -10.71 8.56
CA ASP A 145 -16.32 -10.86 8.22
C ASP A 145 -16.56 -10.66 6.71
N VAL A 146 -15.80 -9.79 6.04
CA VAL A 146 -15.83 -9.61 4.58
C VAL A 146 -15.31 -10.86 3.85
N ILE A 147 -14.17 -11.41 4.24
CA ILE A 147 -13.60 -12.64 3.66
C ILE A 147 -14.60 -13.80 3.75
N ASN A 148 -15.26 -13.96 4.90
CA ASN A 148 -16.31 -14.94 5.10
C ASN A 148 -17.52 -14.74 4.15
N ARG A 149 -17.90 -13.49 3.87
CA ARG A 149 -19.01 -13.16 2.94
C ARG A 149 -18.64 -13.40 1.48
N MET A 150 -17.40 -13.16 1.11
CA MET A 150 -16.92 -13.35 -0.26
C MET A 150 -16.91 -14.82 -0.67
N ARG A 151 -16.82 -15.75 0.29
CA ARG A 151 -16.91 -17.20 0.06
C ARG A 151 -15.94 -17.67 -1.02
N PHE A 152 -14.68 -17.24 -0.92
CA PHE A 152 -13.59 -17.77 -1.75
C PHE A 152 -13.63 -19.30 -1.75
N SER A 153 -13.44 -19.87 -2.93
CA SER A 153 -13.51 -21.30 -3.20
C SER A 153 -12.49 -21.66 -4.27
N GLY A 154 -11.59 -22.60 -3.97
CA GLY A 154 -10.61 -23.14 -4.92
C GLY A 154 -9.18 -22.66 -4.67
N GLY A 155 -9.01 -21.41 -4.21
CA GLY A 155 -7.72 -20.88 -3.80
C GLY A 155 -7.41 -21.11 -2.32
N LYS A 156 -6.20 -20.75 -1.94
CA LYS A 156 -5.74 -20.76 -0.54
C LYS A 156 -6.05 -19.41 0.10
N VAL A 157 -6.94 -19.39 1.10
CA VAL A 157 -7.17 -18.20 1.95
C VAL A 157 -6.52 -18.43 3.30
N VAL A 158 -5.62 -17.53 3.70
CA VAL A 158 -4.97 -17.56 5.01
C VAL A 158 -5.19 -16.24 5.72
N GLU A 159 -5.92 -16.30 6.82
CA GLU A 159 -6.09 -15.19 7.75
C GLU A 159 -5.19 -15.44 8.96
N VAL A 160 -4.17 -14.59 9.14
CA VAL A 160 -3.22 -14.74 10.26
C VAL A 160 -3.63 -13.94 11.50
N GLY A 161 -4.65 -13.08 11.38
CA GLY A 161 -5.06 -12.15 12.43
C GLY A 161 -3.97 -11.14 12.76
N ASP A 162 -3.71 -10.95 14.05
CA ASP A 162 -2.69 -10.06 14.63
C ASP A 162 -1.29 -10.71 14.73
N ALA A 163 -1.15 -11.97 14.29
CA ALA A 163 0.09 -12.72 14.45
C ALA A 163 1.16 -12.34 13.41
N LEU A 164 1.90 -11.26 13.66
CA LEU A 164 2.97 -10.75 12.78
C LEU A 164 4.00 -11.80 12.37
N GLY A 165 4.40 -12.69 13.28
CA GLY A 165 5.33 -13.78 12.96
C GLY A 165 4.78 -14.71 11.88
N LYS A 166 3.48 -15.07 11.98
CA LYS A 166 2.82 -15.89 10.95
C LYS A 166 2.61 -15.12 9.65
N PHE A 167 2.35 -13.81 9.74
CA PHE A 167 2.26 -12.96 8.57
C PHE A 167 3.59 -12.96 7.79
N LYS A 168 4.70 -12.72 8.50
CA LYS A 168 6.05 -12.82 7.95
C LYS A 168 6.31 -14.20 7.33
N ASP A 169 5.97 -15.28 8.03
CA ASP A 169 6.13 -16.64 7.50
C ASP A 169 5.36 -16.86 6.19
N GLN A 170 4.16 -16.28 6.04
CA GLN A 170 3.38 -16.37 4.79
C GLN A 170 3.96 -15.49 3.67
N LEU A 171 4.43 -14.28 3.99
CA LEU A 171 5.09 -13.38 3.04
C LEU A 171 6.40 -13.99 2.50
N LEU A 172 7.16 -14.68 3.34
CA LEU A 172 8.40 -15.37 2.96
C LEU A 172 8.17 -16.78 2.40
N SER A 173 6.93 -17.24 2.35
CA SER A 173 6.61 -18.56 1.79
C SER A 173 6.74 -18.57 0.27
N THR A 174 6.80 -19.77 -0.31
CA THR A 174 6.77 -19.94 -1.78
C THR A 174 5.38 -19.77 -2.39
N THR A 175 4.37 -19.40 -1.58
CA THR A 175 3.00 -19.21 -2.06
C THR A 175 2.95 -17.98 -2.97
N GLN A 176 2.39 -18.15 -4.17
CA GLN A 176 2.07 -17.02 -5.04
C GLN A 176 0.70 -16.49 -4.63
N TRP A 177 0.72 -15.38 -3.89
CA TRP A 177 -0.51 -14.70 -3.46
C TRP A 177 -1.06 -13.85 -4.61
N ASP A 178 -2.35 -13.97 -4.88
CA ASP A 178 -3.04 -13.11 -5.83
C ASP A 178 -3.42 -11.78 -5.16
N LEU A 179 -3.75 -11.84 -3.86
CA LEU A 179 -4.06 -10.67 -3.04
C LEU A 179 -3.43 -10.78 -1.65
N ILE A 180 -2.82 -9.69 -1.21
CA ILE A 180 -2.38 -9.49 0.18
C ILE A 180 -3.18 -8.32 0.77
N ILE A 181 -3.82 -8.56 1.91
CA ILE A 181 -4.55 -7.53 2.65
C ILE A 181 -3.81 -7.26 3.96
N VAL A 182 -3.54 -5.99 4.21
CA VAL A 182 -3.06 -5.47 5.49
C VAL A 182 -4.11 -4.52 6.02
N ALA A 183 -4.86 -4.94 7.04
CA ALA A 183 -5.71 -4.05 7.82
C ALA A 183 -5.05 -3.81 9.18
N ALA A 184 -4.29 -2.71 9.24
CA ALA A 184 -3.52 -2.34 10.41
C ALA A 184 -4.19 -1.15 11.10
N GLU A 185 -5.14 -1.43 11.99
CA GLU A 185 -5.89 -0.44 12.75
C GLU A 185 -5.41 -0.26 14.20
N ASP A 186 -4.82 -1.28 14.82
CA ASP A 186 -4.24 -1.24 16.17
C ASP A 186 -2.73 -0.96 16.04
N HIS A 187 -2.28 0.18 16.56
CA HIS A 187 -1.07 0.88 16.12
C HIS A 187 0.20 0.01 16.11
N ASP A 188 1.16 0.36 15.22
CA ASP A 188 2.54 -0.16 15.18
C ASP A 188 2.74 -1.64 14.81
N ALA A 189 1.70 -2.30 14.28
CA ALA A 189 1.80 -3.70 13.94
C ALA A 189 2.72 -3.95 12.72
N VAL A 190 2.55 -3.20 11.62
CA VAL A 190 3.26 -3.45 10.35
C VAL A 190 4.23 -2.32 10.04
N GLN A 191 5.53 -2.60 10.14
CA GLN A 191 6.63 -1.63 9.99
C GLN A 191 7.90 -2.28 9.44
N GLY A 192 8.87 -1.47 8.99
CA GLY A 192 10.17 -1.94 8.52
C GLY A 192 10.10 -2.99 7.41
N GLU A 193 10.76 -4.14 7.63
CA GLU A 193 10.98 -5.21 6.63
C GLU A 193 9.69 -5.79 6.03
N PHE A 194 8.54 -5.65 6.69
CA PHE A 194 7.27 -6.12 6.14
C PHE A 194 6.93 -5.41 4.82
N TRP A 195 7.27 -4.13 4.69
CA TRP A 195 7.06 -3.37 3.46
C TRP A 195 7.96 -3.87 2.33
N GLU A 196 9.20 -4.25 2.62
CA GLU A 196 10.11 -4.87 1.64
C GLU A 196 9.55 -6.21 1.15
N TYR A 197 9.09 -7.07 2.07
CA TYR A 197 8.50 -8.36 1.70
C TYR A 197 7.25 -8.20 0.85
N MET A 198 6.37 -7.26 1.17
CA MET A 198 5.19 -6.98 0.35
C MET A 198 5.55 -6.38 -1.00
N GLN A 199 6.56 -5.50 -1.04
CA GLN A 199 7.05 -4.90 -2.28
C GLN A 199 7.54 -5.97 -3.26
N ASP A 200 8.18 -7.04 -2.78
CA ASP A 200 8.56 -8.19 -3.61
C ASP A 200 7.35 -8.88 -4.24
N HIS A 201 6.26 -9.08 -3.49
CA HIS A 201 5.02 -9.64 -4.04
C HIS A 201 4.36 -8.71 -5.07
N VAL A 202 4.31 -7.41 -4.78
CA VAL A 202 3.79 -6.37 -5.70
C VAL A 202 4.58 -6.36 -7.01
N ASN A 203 5.90 -6.44 -6.93
CA ASN A 203 6.80 -6.48 -8.10
C ASN A 203 6.64 -7.77 -8.91
N ASN A 204 6.23 -8.87 -8.27
CA ASN A 204 5.88 -10.13 -8.93
C ASN A 204 4.43 -10.18 -9.44
N GLY A 205 3.70 -9.07 -9.31
CA GLY A 205 2.38 -8.88 -9.89
C GLY A 205 1.21 -9.06 -8.93
N ALA A 206 1.43 -9.37 -7.65
CA ALA A 206 0.34 -9.50 -6.68
C ALA A 206 -0.45 -8.19 -6.53
N ALA A 207 -1.74 -8.31 -6.20
CA ALA A 207 -2.54 -7.19 -5.72
C ALA A 207 -2.36 -6.99 -4.21
N VAL A 208 -2.52 -5.75 -3.76
CA VAL A 208 -2.38 -5.37 -2.35
C VAL A 208 -3.44 -4.38 -1.94
N ILE A 209 -4.06 -4.58 -0.77
CA ILE A 209 -4.92 -3.59 -0.12
C ILE A 209 -4.32 -3.27 1.24
N ILE A 210 -4.07 -1.99 1.51
CA ILE A 210 -3.49 -1.51 2.76
C ILE A 210 -4.49 -0.56 3.42
N GLU A 211 -4.95 -0.90 4.61
CA GLU A 211 -5.45 0.05 5.59
C GLU A 211 -4.34 0.29 6.61
N MET A 212 -3.84 1.54 6.65
CA MET A 212 -2.90 2.01 7.65
C MET A 212 -3.09 3.51 7.82
N TRP A 213 -3.55 3.91 9.00
CA TRP A 213 -3.97 5.27 9.29
C TRP A 213 -2.92 6.05 10.12
N TYR A 214 -1.84 5.38 10.56
CA TYR A 214 -0.68 5.95 11.27
C TYR A 214 0.59 5.98 10.39
N MET A 215 0.41 6.18 9.09
CA MET A 215 1.47 6.26 8.08
C MET A 215 2.54 7.31 8.39
N ASN A 216 2.19 8.41 9.06
CA ASN A 216 3.15 9.42 9.54
C ASN A 216 4.25 8.85 10.45
N GLN A 217 3.97 7.80 11.21
CA GLN A 217 4.91 7.21 12.17
C GLN A 217 5.95 6.30 11.50
N HIS A 218 5.58 5.66 10.38
CA HIS A 218 6.41 4.69 9.66
C HIS A 218 6.60 5.07 8.18
N TYR A 219 6.52 6.36 7.86
CA TYR A 219 6.51 6.81 6.47
C TYR A 219 7.76 6.38 5.70
N SER A 220 8.94 6.42 6.33
CA SER A 220 10.21 6.00 5.69
C SER A 220 10.17 4.58 5.16
N ASP A 221 9.44 3.70 5.86
CA ASP A 221 9.48 2.27 5.59
C ASP A 221 8.58 1.92 4.41
N ILE A 222 7.43 2.59 4.29
CA ILE A 222 6.47 2.38 3.20
C ILE A 222 6.76 3.28 1.98
N GLN A 223 7.60 4.31 2.13
CA GLN A 223 7.88 5.33 1.10
C GLN A 223 8.22 4.76 -0.30
N PRO A 224 9.00 3.67 -0.44
CA PRO A 224 9.30 3.11 -1.76
C PRO A 224 8.04 2.65 -2.50
N MET A 225 7.14 1.98 -1.78
CA MET A 225 5.87 1.47 -2.33
C MET A 225 4.91 2.62 -2.67
N LEU A 226 4.82 3.64 -1.82
CA LEU A 226 4.04 4.85 -2.10
C LEU A 226 4.57 5.61 -3.33
N SER A 227 5.89 5.67 -3.48
CA SER A 227 6.54 6.33 -4.62
C SER A 227 6.25 5.62 -5.93
N GLN A 228 6.28 4.28 -5.95
CA GLN A 228 5.89 3.50 -7.11
C GLN A 228 4.39 3.67 -7.43
N CYS A 229 3.55 3.73 -6.39
CA CYS A 229 2.13 3.99 -6.50
C CYS A 229 1.83 5.38 -7.11
N GLY A 230 2.60 6.40 -6.75
CA GLY A 230 2.36 7.78 -7.16
C GLY A 230 1.66 8.65 -6.12
N VAL A 231 1.72 8.24 -4.85
CA VAL A 231 1.22 9.03 -3.72
C VAL A 231 2.35 9.33 -2.74
N GLU A 232 2.15 10.34 -1.91
CA GLU A 232 3.03 10.64 -0.80
C GLU A 232 2.22 11.12 0.41
N TYR A 233 2.83 10.97 1.59
CA TYR A 233 2.30 11.55 2.80
C TYR A 233 2.17 13.07 2.64
N HIS A 234 1.02 13.60 3.02
CA HIS A 234 0.75 15.03 2.99
C HIS A 234 0.72 15.62 4.39
N LYS A 235 -0.14 15.08 5.25
CA LYS A 235 -0.43 15.67 6.56
C LYS A 235 -1.09 14.66 7.50
N ASP A 236 -0.75 14.74 8.77
CA ASP A 236 -1.45 14.08 9.86
C ASP A 236 -2.88 14.64 9.98
N TRP A 237 -3.87 13.76 9.97
CA TRP A 237 -5.26 14.09 10.20
C TRP A 237 -5.57 13.94 11.68
N TYR A 238 -5.12 14.91 12.47
CA TYR A 238 -5.32 14.88 13.91
C TYR A 238 -6.79 15.10 14.33
N ARG A 239 -7.18 14.48 15.47
CA ARG A 239 -8.45 14.75 16.16
C ARG A 239 -8.33 14.92 17.67
N ASP A 240 -9.03 15.90 18.25
CA ASP A 240 -9.10 16.08 19.71
C ASP A 240 -10.23 15.24 20.33
N ILE A 241 -10.19 15.01 21.64
CA ILE A 241 -11.24 14.35 22.43
C ILE A 241 -12.60 15.03 22.26
N PHE A 242 -12.63 16.33 21.96
CA PHE A 242 -13.85 17.12 21.86
C PHE A 242 -14.21 17.53 20.42
N SER A 243 -13.55 16.98 19.41
CA SER A 243 -13.88 17.28 18.01
C SER A 243 -15.31 16.84 17.67
N ASP A 244 -15.96 17.57 16.75
CA ASP A 244 -17.24 17.13 16.18
C ASP A 244 -16.96 15.91 15.27
N PRO A 245 -17.64 14.76 15.46
CA PRO A 245 -17.47 13.62 14.56
C PRO A 245 -17.68 13.96 13.09
N LEU A 246 -18.53 14.94 12.77
CA LEU A 246 -18.80 15.36 11.40
C LEU A 246 -17.59 16.04 10.73
N ASP A 247 -16.62 16.56 11.50
CA ASP A 247 -15.35 17.07 10.96
C ASP A 247 -14.50 15.96 10.32
N TYR A 248 -14.84 14.69 10.59
CA TYR A 248 -14.19 13.50 10.04
C TYR A 248 -14.97 12.84 8.90
N SER A 249 -15.87 13.59 8.26
CA SER A 249 -16.60 13.13 7.09
C SER A 249 -15.66 12.91 5.90
N ILE A 250 -15.81 11.76 5.23
CA ILE A 250 -15.09 11.45 3.98
C ILE A 250 -16.04 11.60 2.79
N TYR A 251 -15.53 12.17 1.70
CA TYR A 251 -16.26 12.43 0.46
C TYR A 251 -15.63 11.69 -0.72
N TRP A 252 -16.49 11.16 -1.59
CA TRP A 252 -16.10 10.54 -2.86
C TRP A 252 -15.61 11.60 -3.85
N LEU A 253 -14.35 11.50 -4.27
CA LEU A 253 -13.71 12.40 -5.24
C LEU A 253 -13.94 11.95 -6.68
N ASP A 254 -14.06 10.63 -6.88
CA ASP A 254 -14.53 9.99 -8.10
C ASP A 254 -15.68 9.01 -7.80
N PRO A 255 -16.93 9.52 -7.76
CA PRO A 255 -18.11 8.69 -7.50
C PRO A 255 -18.39 7.62 -8.56
N SER A 256 -17.71 7.67 -9.72
CA SER A 256 -17.86 6.68 -10.78
C SER A 256 -16.87 5.52 -10.68
N SER A 257 -15.92 5.59 -9.73
CA SER A 257 -14.93 4.54 -9.53
C SER A 257 -15.60 3.21 -9.17
N PRO A 258 -15.18 2.08 -9.78
CA PRO A 258 -15.68 0.75 -9.39
C PRO A 258 -15.41 0.42 -7.91
N ILE A 259 -14.36 1.01 -7.32
CA ILE A 259 -14.09 0.93 -5.87
C ILE A 259 -15.30 1.37 -5.03
N LEU A 260 -16.11 2.30 -5.53
CA LEU A 260 -17.27 2.85 -4.81
C LEU A 260 -18.60 2.27 -5.28
N THR A 261 -18.60 1.47 -6.35
CA THR A 261 -19.82 1.09 -7.07
C THR A 261 -19.96 -0.39 -7.38
N GLU A 262 -18.89 -1.19 -7.31
CA GLU A 262 -18.90 -2.60 -7.69
C GLU A 262 -18.19 -3.50 -6.67
N PRO A 263 -18.83 -4.58 -6.17
CA PRO A 263 -20.20 -5.01 -6.47
C PRO A 263 -21.29 -4.23 -5.72
N ASN A 264 -20.92 -3.40 -4.75
CA ASN A 264 -21.84 -2.67 -3.90
C ASN A 264 -21.85 -1.17 -4.22
N SER A 265 -23.01 -0.53 -4.06
CA SER A 265 -23.19 0.91 -4.25
C SER A 265 -24.04 1.53 -3.14
N GLY A 266 -24.12 2.86 -3.10
CA GLY A 266 -24.94 3.59 -2.12
C GLY A 266 -24.30 3.76 -0.74
N MET A 267 -23.01 3.47 -0.61
CA MET A 267 -22.24 3.67 0.61
C MET A 267 -21.97 5.15 0.86
N SER A 268 -21.88 5.52 2.14
CA SER A 268 -21.43 6.85 2.55
C SER A 268 -20.56 6.78 3.79
N LEU A 269 -19.48 7.55 3.77
CA LEU A 269 -18.58 7.82 4.89
C LEU A 269 -18.71 9.27 5.40
N SER A 270 -19.80 9.95 5.04
CA SER A 270 -20.05 11.35 5.45
C SER A 270 -20.74 11.48 6.80
N ASN A 271 -21.00 10.36 7.49
CA ASN A 271 -21.67 10.36 8.78
C ASN A 271 -20.89 9.45 9.74
N VAL A 272 -19.95 10.08 10.43
CA VAL A 272 -19.12 9.42 11.43
C VAL A 272 -19.98 9.18 12.65
N SER A 273 -20.20 7.91 12.97
CA SER A 273 -21.14 7.52 14.02
C SER A 273 -20.47 7.48 15.39
N TYR A 274 -19.15 7.30 15.41
CA TYR A 274 -18.38 7.13 16.62
C TYR A 274 -16.89 7.32 16.31
N LEU A 275 -16.15 8.02 17.17
CA LEU A 275 -14.69 8.16 17.06
C LEU A 275 -14.06 7.15 18.01
N TYR A 276 -13.46 6.08 17.49
CA TYR A 276 -12.91 5.03 18.34
C TYR A 276 -11.53 5.40 18.88
N TRP A 277 -10.65 5.79 17.97
CA TRP A 277 -9.33 6.25 18.32
C TRP A 277 -9.38 7.76 18.56
N THR A 278 -8.83 8.19 19.69
CA THR A 278 -8.64 9.60 20.03
C THR A 278 -7.22 10.03 19.65
N PHE A 279 -7.04 11.30 19.31
CA PHE A 279 -5.73 11.90 18.96
C PHE A 279 -5.17 11.58 17.59
N ASP A 280 -5.85 10.75 16.81
CA ASP A 280 -5.44 10.45 15.45
C ASP A 280 -6.70 10.01 14.66
N ALA A 281 -6.94 10.62 13.50
CA ALA A 281 -8.05 10.30 12.60
C ALA A 281 -7.58 9.53 11.37
N GLY A 282 -6.27 9.45 11.17
CA GLY A 282 -5.66 8.99 9.96
C GLY A 282 -4.57 9.92 9.43
N ASP A 283 -4.15 9.62 8.21
CA ASP A 283 -3.22 10.45 7.47
C ASP A 283 -3.79 10.85 6.12
N LEU A 284 -3.37 12.01 5.66
CA LEU A 284 -3.78 12.55 4.37
C LEU A 284 -2.70 12.28 3.33
N LEU A 285 -3.15 11.86 2.17
CA LEU A 285 -2.34 11.61 0.99
C LEU A 285 -2.42 12.79 0.01
N ARG A 286 -1.37 12.95 -0.78
CA ARG A 286 -1.38 13.75 -2.02
C ARG A 286 -0.76 12.97 -3.16
N LEU A 287 -1.16 13.32 -4.38
CA LEU A 287 -0.54 12.79 -5.59
C LEU A 287 0.89 13.34 -5.72
N SER A 288 1.82 12.47 -6.11
CA SER A 288 3.20 12.84 -6.44
C SER A 288 3.38 12.97 -7.96
N THR A 289 4.58 13.28 -8.44
CA THR A 289 4.86 13.46 -9.87
C THR A 289 5.08 12.16 -10.65
N GLY A 290 4.97 11.00 -9.99
CA GLY A 290 5.19 9.68 -10.59
C GLY A 290 4.00 8.74 -10.35
N GLY A 291 4.09 7.51 -10.87
CA GLY A 291 3.03 6.51 -10.76
C GLY A 291 1.77 6.85 -11.56
N ASP A 292 0.70 6.09 -11.30
CA ASP A 292 -0.62 6.21 -11.94
C ASP A 292 -1.74 6.43 -10.91
N ALA A 293 -1.36 6.86 -9.70
CA ALA A 293 -2.29 7.02 -8.59
C ALA A 293 -3.47 7.95 -8.87
N GLN A 294 -4.61 7.57 -8.31
CA GLN A 294 -5.83 8.37 -8.26
C GLN A 294 -6.35 8.41 -6.83
N LEU A 295 -6.69 9.61 -6.34
CA LEU A 295 -7.42 9.76 -5.09
C LEU A 295 -8.91 9.51 -5.34
N VAL A 296 -9.47 8.51 -4.66
CA VAL A 296 -10.86 8.07 -4.81
C VAL A 296 -11.77 8.73 -3.77
N ALA A 297 -11.22 8.97 -2.57
CA ALA A 297 -11.92 9.66 -1.49
C ALA A 297 -10.98 10.62 -0.73
N GLY A 298 -11.55 11.67 -0.15
CA GLY A 298 -10.81 12.69 0.60
C GLY A 298 -11.72 13.52 1.50
N ILE A 299 -11.11 14.42 2.26
CA ILE A 299 -11.84 15.24 3.26
C ILE A 299 -12.39 16.55 2.65
N TYR A 300 -11.99 16.87 1.42
CA TYR A 300 -12.51 18.02 0.66
C TYR A 300 -13.05 17.57 -0.70
N PRO A 301 -14.37 17.65 -0.96
CA PRO A 301 -15.00 17.04 -2.14
C PRO A 301 -14.57 17.66 -3.49
N ARG A 302 -13.86 18.79 -3.47
CA ARG A 302 -13.38 19.50 -4.67
C ARG A 302 -11.87 19.41 -4.85
N GLU A 303 -11.15 18.84 -3.89
CA GLU A 303 -9.70 18.68 -3.98
C GLU A 303 -9.38 17.26 -4.43
N LYS A 304 -8.84 17.14 -5.64
CA LYS A 304 -8.63 15.85 -6.32
C LYS A 304 -7.18 15.38 -6.29
N SER A 305 -6.27 16.23 -5.81
CA SER A 305 -4.83 15.98 -5.83
C SER A 305 -4.20 15.92 -4.44
N GLN A 306 -4.92 16.36 -3.41
CA GLN A 306 -4.45 16.43 -2.04
C GLN A 306 -5.56 16.08 -1.05
N TYR A 307 -5.20 15.90 0.22
CA TYR A 307 -6.15 15.62 1.30
C TYR A 307 -6.99 14.35 1.05
N GLY A 308 -6.41 13.40 0.33
CA GLY A 308 -7.02 12.10 0.07
C GLY A 308 -6.84 11.16 1.24
N VAL A 309 -7.76 10.22 1.40
CA VAL A 309 -7.71 9.16 2.43
C VAL A 309 -7.94 7.77 1.84
N LEU A 310 -8.23 7.71 0.54
CA LEU A 310 -8.37 6.49 -0.24
C LEU A 310 -7.75 6.72 -1.61
N ALA A 311 -6.77 5.90 -1.98
CA ALA A 311 -6.09 5.96 -3.26
C ALA A 311 -6.04 4.59 -3.93
N THR A 312 -5.96 4.60 -5.26
CA THR A 312 -5.71 3.41 -6.09
C THR A 312 -4.58 3.68 -7.07
N CYS A 313 -3.78 2.66 -7.38
CA CYS A 313 -2.62 2.76 -8.28
C CYS A 313 -2.16 1.37 -8.75
N MET A 314 -1.04 1.34 -9.47
CA MET A 314 -0.43 0.15 -10.06
C MET A 314 -1.42 -0.61 -10.93
N GLU A 315 -2.04 0.11 -11.87
CA GLU A 315 -3.07 -0.37 -12.79
C GLU A 315 -4.31 -0.88 -12.05
N GLY A 316 -4.55 -0.36 -10.84
CA GLY A 316 -5.65 -0.74 -9.97
C GLY A 316 -5.41 -2.02 -9.15
N ARG A 317 -4.17 -2.53 -9.10
CA ARG A 317 -3.79 -3.66 -8.23
C ARG A 317 -3.52 -3.25 -6.78
N MET A 318 -3.33 -1.96 -6.52
CA MET A 318 -3.07 -1.45 -5.17
C MET A 318 -4.15 -0.47 -4.72
N ILE A 319 -4.66 -0.68 -3.51
CA ILE A 319 -5.51 0.28 -2.78
C ILE A 319 -4.83 0.66 -1.46
N ILE A 320 -4.85 1.95 -1.14
CA ILE A 320 -4.36 2.49 0.13
C ILE A 320 -5.50 3.28 0.79
N GLN A 321 -5.89 2.85 1.98
CA GLN A 321 -6.81 3.50 2.89
C GLN A 321 -6.03 4.01 4.10
N THR A 322 -6.22 5.28 4.44
CA THR A 322 -5.52 5.93 5.57
C THR A 322 -6.48 6.47 6.61
N PHE A 323 -7.69 5.92 6.69
CA PHE A 323 -8.68 6.19 7.72
C PHE A 323 -9.06 4.89 8.42
N CYS A 324 -9.50 5.01 9.68
CA CYS A 324 -9.97 3.89 10.49
C CYS A 324 -11.35 3.39 10.03
N SER A 325 -11.43 2.13 9.60
CA SER A 325 -12.66 1.43 9.25
C SER A 325 -13.69 1.48 10.39
N HIS A 326 -13.25 1.40 11.64
CA HIS A 326 -14.13 1.35 12.82
C HIS A 326 -14.82 2.66 13.21
N ASP A 327 -14.49 3.80 12.57
CA ASP A 327 -15.17 5.07 12.81
C ASP A 327 -16.51 5.21 12.06
N TYR A 328 -16.72 4.39 11.03
CA TYR A 328 -17.83 4.52 10.10
C TYR A 328 -18.84 3.38 10.23
N ASN A 329 -19.98 3.52 9.56
CA ASN A 329 -21.03 2.51 9.60
C ASN A 329 -20.49 1.16 9.09
N PRO A 330 -20.52 0.09 9.91
CA PRO A 330 -19.93 -1.19 9.54
C PRO A 330 -20.50 -1.77 8.24
N SER A 331 -21.80 -1.59 7.95
CA SER A 331 -22.35 -2.13 6.70
C SER A 331 -21.80 -1.42 5.47
N HIS A 332 -21.54 -0.11 5.56
CA HIS A 332 -20.95 0.64 4.45
C HIS A 332 -19.47 0.28 4.27
N VAL A 333 -18.72 0.19 5.36
CA VAL A 333 -17.29 -0.15 5.32
C VAL A 333 -17.07 -1.57 4.84
N MET A 334 -17.89 -2.54 5.27
CA MET A 334 -17.81 -3.91 4.77
C MET A 334 -18.11 -3.99 3.26
N SER A 335 -19.13 -3.28 2.79
CA SER A 335 -19.41 -3.19 1.35
C SER A 335 -18.25 -2.54 0.57
N LEU A 336 -17.57 -1.56 1.17
CA LEU A 336 -16.43 -0.89 0.57
C LEU A 336 -15.22 -1.83 0.47
N TRP A 337 -14.96 -2.62 1.52
CA TRP A 337 -13.94 -3.67 1.51
C TRP A 337 -14.24 -4.79 0.48
N GLU A 338 -15.51 -5.21 0.35
CA GLU A 338 -15.90 -6.14 -0.73
C GLU A 338 -15.58 -5.55 -2.11
N ASN A 339 -15.82 -4.25 -2.31
CA ASN A 339 -15.45 -3.55 -3.54
C ASN A 339 -13.94 -3.47 -3.75
N TYR A 340 -13.16 -3.19 -2.69
CA TYR A 340 -11.68 -3.16 -2.77
C TYR A 340 -11.13 -4.49 -3.29
N ILE A 341 -11.62 -5.59 -2.74
CA ILE A 341 -11.14 -6.93 -3.07
C ILE A 341 -11.54 -7.29 -4.51
N VAL A 342 -12.79 -7.03 -4.91
CA VAL A 342 -13.24 -7.31 -6.28
C VAL A 342 -12.47 -6.45 -7.29
N TYR A 343 -12.29 -5.16 -7.01
CA TYR A 343 -11.57 -4.24 -7.89
C TYR A 343 -10.10 -4.67 -8.07
N THR A 344 -9.37 -4.87 -6.98
CA THR A 344 -7.93 -5.18 -7.06
C THR A 344 -7.66 -6.54 -7.70
N LEU A 345 -8.44 -7.58 -7.36
CA LEU A 345 -8.32 -8.89 -8.01
C LEU A 345 -8.74 -8.85 -9.49
N THR A 346 -9.76 -8.07 -9.86
CA THR A 346 -10.13 -7.88 -11.27
C THR A 346 -8.96 -7.32 -12.06
N ASN A 347 -8.31 -6.27 -11.54
CA ASN A 347 -7.16 -5.67 -12.20
C ASN A 347 -5.94 -6.59 -12.19
N HIS A 348 -5.70 -7.33 -11.12
CA HIS A 348 -4.66 -8.37 -11.05
C HIS A 348 -4.79 -9.39 -12.18
N PHE A 349 -5.97 -9.99 -12.37
CA PHE A 349 -6.15 -10.99 -13.41
C PHE A 349 -6.14 -10.42 -14.82
N LYS A 350 -6.62 -9.18 -15.00
CA LYS A 350 -6.53 -8.47 -16.30
C LYS A 350 -5.08 -8.15 -16.69
N THR A 351 -4.27 -7.72 -15.73
CA THR A 351 -2.88 -7.29 -15.97
C THR A 351 -1.91 -8.46 -16.08
N THR A 352 -2.06 -9.49 -15.24
CA THR A 352 -1.15 -10.64 -15.24
C THR A 352 -1.54 -11.72 -16.25
N GLY A 353 -2.79 -11.72 -16.73
CA GLY A 353 -3.33 -12.76 -17.62
C GLY A 353 -3.36 -14.16 -17.00
N LYS A 354 -3.14 -14.27 -15.68
CA LYS A 354 -3.05 -15.53 -14.94
C LYS A 354 -4.40 -16.05 -14.48
#